data_AF-A0AAX1R0J1-F1
#
_entry.id   AF-A0AAX1R0J1-F1
#
_cell.length_a   1.000
_cell.length_b   1.000
_cell.length_c   1.000
_cell.angle_alpha   90.00
_cell.angle_beta   90.00
_cell.angle_gamma   90.00
#
_symmetry.space_group_name_H-M   'P 1'
#
loop_
_entity.id
_entity.type
_entity.pdbx_description
1 polymer ?
#
loop_
_entity_poly.entity_id
_entity_poly.type
_entity_poly.pdbx_seq_one_letter_code
_entity_poly.pdbx_strand_id
1 'polypeptide(L)'
;MRIKLDFIECFGFYSDLVEFVAKKLPIPFNEINLLGGRSSGKTFATLDFLSSLVAIKQQNAIYVFRQNISDAKKIFSDYLNFLEQKQLLKFAKINHSERTVIINGWTVMFEALNETRNNINKGAKVGFRLWTQARYVFAFFEEASQLDFNLVKNSQQSLRGTKDTQVVSIFASNPWTSEHWYIENFNNHLAENEFSIQQKPYYEYSVVDKKLFLRSTYRANKFTSQQEIEQFEWWKDIDYSKYRVISLGLSGSVEGAIYARSLSVMHEPYGEYDNYAMQFFGGMDWGDGTSSSSSDTACLFGSISKENGIEILDEMVYNNNVNPLTSEQQIELVVRWFIKKQQEVNVKIVIYIDNAHLRYFYETFNATFKRIAFQYNMYGSELVFAPAIKHAIWDRVVLVNYMLASGKLRFSKNACPKLYKDLKNCYVVLPKTIKEDTKKERSHEHTHTINALEYLMCAFHLYFYAQAPAINEKGAIRYGT
;
A
#
# COMPACT_ATOMS: atom_id res chain seq x y z
N MET A 1 -39.04 16.28 -10.64
CA MET A 1 -38.19 17.34 -10.03
C MET A 1 -36.74 16.97 -10.32
N ARG A 2 -36.04 17.67 -11.22
CA ARG A 2 -34.59 17.44 -11.45
C ARG A 2 -33.86 18.12 -10.29
N ILE A 3 -33.34 17.33 -9.35
CA ILE A 3 -32.51 17.84 -8.26
C ILE A 3 -31.17 18.20 -8.88
N LYS A 4 -30.83 19.50 -8.86
CA LYS A 4 -29.51 19.98 -9.24
C LYS A 4 -28.64 19.88 -7.99
N LEU A 5 -27.88 18.79 -7.88
CA LEU A 5 -26.96 18.56 -6.78
C LEU A 5 -25.74 19.46 -6.99
N ASP A 6 -25.67 20.58 -6.27
CA ASP A 6 -24.50 21.48 -6.32
C ASP A 6 -23.43 20.93 -5.36
N PHE A 7 -22.53 20.12 -5.91
CA PHE A 7 -21.42 19.50 -5.20
C PHE A 7 -20.23 20.48 -5.04
N ILE A 8 -20.41 21.54 -4.27
CA ILE A 8 -19.29 22.38 -3.82
C ILE A 8 -18.77 21.82 -2.49
N GLU A 9 -17.45 21.60 -2.43
CA GLU A 9 -16.63 21.36 -1.23
C GLU A 9 -17.09 20.23 -0.29
N CYS A 10 -16.48 19.04 -0.45
CA CYS A 10 -16.74 17.84 0.34
C CYS A 10 -18.23 17.58 0.63
N PHE A 11 -18.94 17.14 -0.41
CA PHE A 11 -20.29 16.57 -0.35
C PHE A 11 -21.44 17.56 -0.08
N GLY A 12 -21.48 18.68 -0.79
CA GLY A 12 -22.57 19.68 -0.73
C GLY A 12 -24.00 19.12 -0.81
N PHE A 13 -24.20 17.94 -1.41
CA PHE A 13 -25.51 17.27 -1.41
C PHE A 13 -26.04 16.93 -0.01
N TYR A 14 -25.17 16.78 1.00
CA TYR A 14 -25.62 16.56 2.38
C TYR A 14 -26.39 17.76 2.93
N SER A 15 -26.03 18.99 2.51
CA SER A 15 -26.78 20.19 2.86
C SER A 15 -28.22 20.13 2.31
N ASP A 16 -28.38 19.68 1.06
CA ASP A 16 -29.71 19.45 0.48
C ASP A 16 -30.48 18.43 1.32
N LEU A 17 -29.85 17.32 1.73
CA LEU A 17 -30.50 16.31 2.55
C LEU A 17 -30.96 16.83 3.92
N VAL A 18 -30.17 17.71 4.56
CA VAL A 18 -30.58 18.40 5.79
C VAL A 18 -31.84 19.23 5.55
N GLU A 19 -31.91 19.96 4.43
CA GLU A 19 -33.08 20.76 4.06
C GLU A 19 -34.32 19.88 3.81
N PHE A 20 -34.16 18.74 3.15
CA PHE A 20 -35.24 17.77 2.97
C PHE A 20 -35.78 17.29 4.32
N VAL A 21 -34.91 16.95 5.27
CA VAL A 21 -35.33 16.55 6.62
C VAL A 21 -36.04 17.69 7.35
N ALA A 22 -35.49 18.92 7.29
CA ALA A 22 -36.08 20.10 7.94
C ALA A 22 -37.49 20.41 7.41
N LYS A 23 -37.70 20.25 6.08
CA LYS A 23 -39.00 20.41 5.42
C LYS A 23 -39.88 19.16 5.49
N LYS A 24 -39.43 18.10 6.15
CA LYS A 24 -40.12 16.80 6.23
C LYS A 24 -40.44 16.22 4.85
N LEU A 25 -39.55 16.38 3.87
CA LEU A 25 -39.71 15.85 2.51
C LEU A 25 -39.09 14.46 2.37
N PRO A 26 -39.64 13.54 1.54
CA PRO A 26 -39.00 12.26 1.27
C PRO A 26 -37.60 12.45 0.69
N ILE A 27 -36.61 11.79 1.28
CA ILE A 27 -35.23 11.83 0.80
C ILE A 27 -35.17 11.06 -0.54
N PRO A 28 -34.49 11.58 -1.57
CA PRO A 28 -34.45 10.93 -2.88
C PRO A 28 -33.71 9.58 -2.90
N PHE A 29 -32.90 9.30 -1.88
CA PHE A 29 -32.08 8.11 -1.76
C PHE A 29 -32.48 7.23 -0.58
N ASN A 30 -32.46 5.91 -0.77
CA ASN A 30 -32.55 4.94 0.32
C ASN A 30 -31.17 4.40 0.71
N GLU A 31 -30.17 4.57 -0.16
CA GLU A 31 -28.81 4.10 0.04
C GLU A 31 -27.82 5.14 -0.52
N ILE A 32 -26.76 5.43 0.24
CA ILE A 32 -25.68 6.33 -0.15
C ILE A 32 -24.37 5.56 0.06
N ASN A 33 -23.67 5.25 -1.03
CA ASN A 33 -22.43 4.50 -1.02
C ASN A 33 -21.27 5.46 -1.31
N LEU A 34 -20.35 5.59 -0.36
CA LEU A 34 -19.16 6.41 -0.45
C LEU A 34 -17.93 5.50 -0.48
N LEU A 35 -17.18 5.56 -1.57
CA LEU A 35 -15.90 4.86 -1.71
C LEU A 35 -14.81 5.89 -1.98
N GLY A 36 -13.59 5.68 -1.51
CA GLY A 36 -12.52 6.62 -1.82
C GLY A 36 -11.25 6.39 -1.04
N GLY A 37 -10.21 7.13 -1.37
CA GLY A 37 -8.92 7.06 -0.68
C GLY A 37 -8.95 7.58 0.75
N ARG A 38 -7.85 7.42 1.49
CA ARG A 38 -7.66 8.12 2.77
C ARG A 38 -7.68 9.63 2.56
N SER A 39 -8.05 10.32 3.61
CA SER A 39 -8.17 11.78 3.62
C SER A 39 -9.13 12.35 2.56
N SER A 40 -10.01 11.55 1.95
CA SER A 40 -11.02 12.03 0.98
C SER A 40 -12.30 12.61 1.61
N GLY A 41 -12.32 12.79 2.94
CA GLY A 41 -13.40 13.46 3.68
C GLY A 41 -14.67 12.64 3.93
N LYS A 42 -14.76 11.36 3.53
CA LYS A 42 -16.00 10.55 3.61
C LYS A 42 -16.59 10.47 5.03
N THR A 43 -15.81 10.02 6.00
CA THR A 43 -16.24 9.85 7.39
C THR A 43 -16.52 11.20 8.03
N PHE A 44 -15.64 12.18 7.83
CA PHE A 44 -15.81 13.55 8.33
C PHE A 44 -17.13 14.17 7.87
N ALA A 45 -17.39 14.18 6.56
CA ALA A 45 -18.58 14.80 6.00
C ALA A 45 -19.87 14.08 6.41
N THR A 46 -19.82 12.75 6.53
CA THR A 46 -20.98 11.97 7.00
C THR A 46 -21.28 12.27 8.47
N LEU A 47 -20.27 12.38 9.35
CA LEU A 47 -20.47 12.77 10.74
C LEU A 47 -20.93 14.22 10.89
N ASP A 48 -20.41 15.14 10.07
CA ASP A 48 -20.85 16.54 10.03
C ASP A 48 -22.33 16.64 9.61
N PHE A 49 -22.73 15.88 8.60
CA PHE A 49 -24.13 15.74 8.17
C PHE A 49 -25.01 15.21 9.31
N LEU A 50 -24.67 14.06 9.89
CA LEU A 50 -25.46 13.43 10.95
C LEU A 50 -25.57 14.32 12.20
N SER A 51 -24.50 15.03 12.57
CA SER A 51 -24.52 15.99 13.68
C SER A 51 -25.31 17.26 13.37
N SER A 52 -25.44 17.64 12.09
CA SER A 52 -26.30 18.75 11.67
C SER A 52 -27.78 18.38 11.69
N LEU A 53 -28.13 17.12 11.38
CA LEU A 53 -29.52 16.63 11.46
C LEU A 53 -30.12 16.79 12.85
N VAL A 54 -29.34 16.55 13.90
CA VAL A 54 -29.85 16.61 15.28
C VAL A 54 -30.15 18.03 15.78
N ALA A 55 -29.82 19.07 15.01
CA ALA A 55 -30.30 20.43 15.28
C ALA A 55 -31.81 20.59 15.00
N ILE A 56 -32.37 19.74 14.13
CA ILE A 56 -33.78 19.78 13.74
C ILE A 56 -34.61 19.08 14.83
N LYS A 57 -35.57 19.79 15.45
CA LYS A 57 -36.45 19.21 16.47
C LYS A 57 -37.45 18.24 15.86
N GLN A 58 -37.14 16.96 15.89
CA GLN A 58 -37.97 15.90 15.34
C GLN A 58 -37.63 14.54 15.97
N GLN A 59 -38.63 13.68 16.13
CA GLN A 59 -38.38 12.30 16.54
C GLN A 59 -37.86 11.49 15.36
N ASN A 60 -36.60 11.09 15.42
CA ASN A 60 -35.90 10.29 14.41
C ASN A 60 -34.77 9.49 15.07
N ALA A 61 -34.13 8.59 14.32
CA ALA A 61 -33.00 7.81 14.83
C ALA A 61 -31.82 7.80 13.86
N ILE A 62 -30.62 7.68 14.43
CA ILE A 62 -29.36 7.48 13.72
C ILE A 62 -28.64 6.30 14.36
N TYR A 63 -28.23 5.33 13.56
CA TYR A 63 -27.34 4.26 13.95
C TYR A 63 -25.99 4.44 13.25
N VAL A 64 -24.90 4.30 13.98
CA VAL A 64 -23.54 4.30 13.45
C VAL A 64 -22.91 2.95 13.79
N PHE A 65 -22.58 2.19 12.77
CA PHE A 65 -22.05 0.83 12.87
C PHE A 65 -20.56 0.81 12.55
N ARG A 66 -19.80 0.13 13.41
CA ARG A 66 -18.41 -0.28 13.19
C ARG A 66 -18.26 -1.78 13.39
N GLN A 67 -17.15 -2.35 12.95
CA GLN A 67 -16.87 -3.76 13.15
C GLN A 67 -16.74 -4.12 14.64
N ASN A 68 -15.89 -3.38 15.37
CA ASN A 68 -15.51 -3.67 16.75
C ASN A 68 -15.87 -2.53 17.72
N ILE A 69 -15.92 -2.87 19.00
CA ILE A 69 -16.31 -1.95 20.08
C ILE A 69 -15.32 -0.80 20.28
N SER A 70 -14.02 -1.06 20.13
CA SER A 70 -12.97 -0.03 20.20
C SER A 70 -13.17 1.03 19.13
N ASP A 71 -13.52 0.60 17.92
CA ASP A 71 -13.76 1.48 16.79
C ASP A 71 -15.07 2.28 16.96
N ALA A 72 -16.12 1.63 17.46
CA ALA A 72 -17.39 2.29 17.80
C ALA A 72 -17.19 3.38 18.87
N LYS A 73 -16.34 3.15 19.87
CA LYS A 73 -15.98 4.16 20.89
C LYS A 73 -15.25 5.36 20.28
N LYS A 74 -14.32 5.12 19.35
CA LYS A 74 -13.57 6.19 18.69
C LYS A 74 -14.49 7.12 17.89
N ILE A 75 -15.33 6.55 17.03
CA ILE A 75 -16.27 7.34 16.22
C ILE A 75 -17.35 8.04 17.07
N PHE A 76 -17.73 7.45 18.22
CA PHE A 76 -18.59 8.12 19.20
C PHE A 76 -17.92 9.36 19.79
N SER A 77 -16.66 9.28 20.22
CA SER A 77 -15.89 10.45 20.66
C SER A 77 -15.77 11.52 19.56
N ASP A 78 -15.48 11.11 18.33
CA ASP A 78 -15.41 12.04 17.19
C ASP A 78 -16.75 12.77 16.98
N TYR A 79 -17.87 12.04 17.05
CA TYR A 79 -19.21 12.63 16.94
C TYR A 79 -19.53 13.63 18.06
N LEU A 80 -19.12 13.35 19.31
CA LEU A 80 -19.28 14.30 20.42
C LEU A 80 -18.49 15.60 20.15
N ASN A 81 -17.29 15.50 19.57
CA ASN A 81 -16.50 16.67 19.18
C ASN A 81 -17.23 17.50 18.11
N PHE A 82 -17.87 16.87 17.12
CA PHE A 82 -18.72 17.59 16.15
C PHE A 82 -19.88 18.33 16.82
N LEU A 83 -20.56 17.68 17.79
CA LEU A 83 -21.62 18.33 18.55
C LEU A 83 -21.09 19.50 19.39
N GLU A 84 -19.90 19.39 19.96
CA GLU A 84 -19.27 20.46 20.72
C GLU A 84 -18.94 21.65 19.83
N GLN A 85 -18.30 21.40 18.68
CA GLN A 85 -17.96 22.44 17.69
C GLN A 85 -19.19 23.18 17.18
N LYS A 86 -20.32 22.47 17.00
CA LYS A 86 -21.61 23.06 16.61
C LYS A 86 -22.39 23.65 17.80
N GLN A 87 -21.83 23.64 19.01
CA GLN A 87 -22.46 24.08 20.26
C GLN A 87 -23.79 23.35 20.58
N LEU A 88 -23.95 22.13 20.08
CA LEU A 88 -25.12 21.28 20.29
C LEU A 88 -24.96 20.36 21.50
N LEU A 89 -23.72 20.05 21.91
CA LEU A 89 -23.43 19.11 23.00
C LEU A 89 -24.13 19.48 24.31
N LYS A 90 -24.26 20.78 24.62
CA LYS A 90 -24.95 21.29 25.81
C LYS A 90 -26.45 20.94 25.89
N PHE A 91 -27.06 20.54 24.78
CA PHE A 91 -28.46 20.12 24.71
C PHE A 91 -28.63 18.60 24.69
N ALA A 92 -27.53 17.85 24.69
CA ALA A 92 -27.53 16.41 24.57
C ALA A 92 -27.59 15.71 25.92
N LYS A 93 -28.42 14.67 26.02
CA LYS A 93 -28.32 13.66 27.06
C LYS A 93 -27.43 12.52 26.54
N ILE A 94 -26.29 12.30 27.19
CA ILE A 94 -25.27 11.37 26.72
C ILE A 94 -25.20 10.18 27.68
N ASN A 95 -25.28 8.96 27.12
CA ASN A 95 -24.95 7.73 27.83
C ASN A 95 -23.64 7.16 27.27
N HIS A 96 -22.55 7.27 28.03
CA HIS A 96 -21.23 6.79 27.59
C HIS A 96 -21.10 5.27 27.57
N SER A 97 -21.79 4.53 28.44
CA SER A 97 -21.69 3.07 28.49
C SER A 97 -22.36 2.43 27.28
N GLU A 98 -23.56 2.93 26.94
CA GLU A 98 -24.35 2.50 25.77
C GLU A 98 -23.99 3.29 24.50
N ARG A 99 -23.04 4.24 24.58
CA ARG A 99 -22.65 5.16 23.48
C ARG A 99 -23.86 5.71 22.74
N THR A 100 -24.78 6.28 23.50
CA THR A 100 -26.05 6.80 22.99
C THR A 100 -26.15 8.30 23.28
N VAL A 101 -26.64 9.06 22.31
CA VAL A 101 -26.91 10.50 22.44
C VAL A 101 -28.38 10.76 22.14
N ILE A 102 -29.06 11.45 23.05
CA ILE A 102 -30.44 11.90 22.85
C ILE A 102 -30.44 13.43 22.82
N ILE A 103 -30.91 14.01 21.73
CA ILE A 103 -30.90 15.47 21.51
C ILE A 103 -32.04 15.86 20.55
N ASN A 104 -32.84 16.88 20.91
CA ASN A 104 -33.90 17.43 20.04
C ASN A 104 -34.88 16.40 19.45
N GLY A 105 -35.11 15.28 20.14
CA GLY A 105 -35.97 14.18 19.67
C GLY A 105 -35.22 13.10 18.86
N TRP A 106 -33.97 13.32 18.50
CA TRP A 106 -33.10 12.32 17.87
C TRP A 106 -32.51 11.39 18.90
N THR A 107 -32.46 10.09 18.56
CA THR A 107 -31.64 9.11 19.27
C THR A 107 -30.53 8.64 18.35
N VAL A 108 -29.28 8.83 18.76
CA VAL A 108 -28.07 8.42 18.02
C VAL A 108 -27.39 7.30 18.79
N MET A 109 -27.20 6.14 18.17
CA MET A 109 -26.60 4.95 18.80
C MET A 109 -25.35 4.51 18.02
N PHE A 110 -24.29 4.16 18.75
CA PHE A 110 -23.02 3.70 18.19
C PHE A 110 -22.78 2.24 18.55
N GLU A 111 -22.88 1.39 17.53
CA GLU A 111 -22.98 -0.07 17.68
C GLU A 111 -21.80 -0.79 17.03
N ALA A 112 -21.37 -1.89 17.66
CA ALA A 112 -20.35 -2.79 17.12
C ALA A 112 -21.01 -4.08 16.61
N LEU A 113 -20.94 -4.34 15.31
CA LEU A 113 -21.62 -5.48 14.69
C LEU A 113 -21.12 -6.84 15.20
N ASN A 114 -19.84 -6.96 15.58
CA ASN A 114 -19.32 -8.20 16.16
C ASN A 114 -19.91 -8.49 17.55
N GLU A 115 -20.23 -7.48 18.36
CA GLU A 115 -20.93 -7.68 19.64
C GLU A 115 -22.38 -8.12 19.42
N THR A 116 -23.06 -7.51 18.45
CA THR A 116 -24.39 -7.91 17.98
C THR A 116 -24.40 -9.39 17.61
N ARG A 117 -23.42 -9.85 16.82
CA ARG A 117 -23.24 -11.26 16.44
C ARG A 117 -23.03 -12.17 17.66
N ASN A 118 -22.16 -11.79 18.59
CA ASN A 118 -21.89 -12.57 19.80
C ASN A 118 -23.14 -12.73 20.67
N ASN A 119 -23.97 -11.70 20.77
CA ASN A 119 -25.22 -11.75 21.51
C ASN A 119 -26.27 -12.64 20.81
N ILE A 120 -26.36 -12.60 19.47
CA ILE A 120 -27.21 -13.51 18.69
C ILE A 120 -26.78 -14.97 18.91
N ASN A 121 -25.47 -15.26 18.85
CA ASN A 121 -24.94 -16.60 19.07
C ASN A 121 -25.21 -17.13 20.48
N LYS A 122 -25.40 -16.24 21.46
CA LYS A 122 -25.81 -16.59 22.84
C LYS A 122 -27.33 -16.73 23.01
N GLY A 123 -28.11 -16.70 21.93
CA GLY A 123 -29.56 -16.85 21.96
C GLY A 123 -30.32 -15.58 22.39
N ALA A 124 -29.66 -14.42 22.49
CA ALA A 124 -30.34 -13.18 22.79
C ALA A 124 -31.14 -12.69 21.57
N LYS A 125 -32.35 -12.17 21.78
CA LYS A 125 -33.10 -11.45 20.75
C LYS A 125 -32.39 -10.13 20.47
N VAL A 126 -31.50 -10.12 19.48
CA VAL A 126 -30.85 -8.89 19.03
C VAL A 126 -31.72 -8.26 17.95
N GLY A 127 -32.63 -7.38 18.38
CA GLY A 127 -33.46 -6.59 17.48
C GLY A 127 -33.31 -5.12 17.81
N PHE A 128 -33.15 -4.29 16.78
CA PHE A 128 -33.21 -2.84 16.98
C PHE A 128 -34.62 -2.40 17.40
N ARG A 129 -34.68 -1.27 18.09
CA ARG A 129 -35.94 -0.64 18.52
C ARG A 129 -36.83 -0.38 17.30
N LEU A 130 -38.12 -0.69 17.43
CA LEU A 130 -39.13 -0.28 16.44
C LEU A 130 -39.40 1.23 16.61
N TRP A 131 -39.10 2.03 15.60
CA TRP A 131 -39.24 3.48 15.64
C TRP A 131 -40.62 3.93 15.13
N THR A 132 -41.66 3.72 15.94
CA THR A 132 -43.06 3.98 15.55
C THR A 132 -43.40 5.45 15.30
N GLN A 133 -42.57 6.38 15.79
CA GLN A 133 -42.79 7.81 15.63
C GLN A 133 -41.72 8.49 14.76
N ALA A 134 -40.74 7.72 14.26
CA ALA A 134 -39.69 8.27 13.43
C ALA A 134 -40.14 8.45 11.98
N ARG A 135 -39.83 9.60 11.40
CA ARG A 135 -39.97 9.79 9.95
C ARG A 135 -38.74 9.27 9.21
N TYR A 136 -37.56 9.43 9.80
CA TYR A 136 -36.29 9.00 9.21
C TYR A 136 -35.51 8.14 10.21
N VAL A 137 -34.90 7.08 9.68
CA VAL A 137 -33.87 6.30 10.37
C VAL A 137 -32.64 6.26 9.48
N PHE A 138 -31.55 6.85 9.92
CA PHE A 138 -30.27 6.79 9.22
C PHE A 138 -29.42 5.65 9.79
N ALA A 139 -28.72 4.93 8.92
CA ALA A 139 -27.80 3.87 9.32
C ALA A 139 -26.47 4.06 8.61
N PHE A 140 -25.44 4.51 9.33
CA PHE A 140 -24.11 4.72 8.80
C PHE A 140 -23.21 3.52 9.10
N PHE A 141 -22.82 2.79 8.07
CA PHE A 141 -21.88 1.68 8.11
C PHE A 141 -20.49 2.17 7.71
N GLU A 142 -19.62 2.39 8.70
CA GLU A 142 -18.30 2.99 8.51
C GLU A 142 -17.20 1.91 8.40
N GLU A 143 -16.25 2.11 7.48
CA GLU A 143 -15.40 1.08 6.87
C GLU A 143 -16.21 -0.16 6.45
N ALA A 144 -17.22 0.06 5.60
CA ALA A 144 -18.10 -1.00 5.09
C ALA A 144 -17.34 -2.21 4.49
N SER A 145 -16.12 -2.01 3.98
CA SER A 145 -15.25 -3.08 3.47
C SER A 145 -14.62 -3.97 4.54
N GLN A 146 -14.89 -3.69 5.83
CA GLN A 146 -14.49 -4.52 6.97
C GLN A 146 -15.69 -5.30 7.55
N LEU A 147 -16.89 -5.04 7.05
CA LEU A 147 -18.13 -5.58 7.62
C LEU A 147 -18.58 -6.83 6.87
N ASP A 148 -19.00 -7.84 7.61
CA ASP A 148 -19.60 -9.04 7.04
C ASP A 148 -20.96 -8.72 6.39
N PHE A 149 -21.18 -9.24 5.18
CA PHE A 149 -22.38 -9.01 4.39
C PHE A 149 -23.67 -9.41 5.13
N ASN A 150 -23.66 -10.58 5.79
CA ASN A 150 -24.85 -11.09 6.47
C ASN A 150 -25.18 -10.25 7.70
N LEU A 151 -24.17 -9.78 8.43
CA LEU A 151 -24.39 -8.87 9.56
C LEU A 151 -24.98 -7.53 9.11
N VAL A 152 -24.48 -6.95 8.02
CA VAL A 152 -25.06 -5.72 7.44
C VAL A 152 -26.51 -5.95 7.02
N LYS A 153 -26.78 -7.01 6.25
CA LYS A 153 -28.12 -7.33 5.75
C LYS A 153 -29.11 -7.56 6.89
N ASN A 154 -28.75 -8.34 7.90
CA ASN A 154 -29.57 -8.59 9.08
C ASN A 154 -29.84 -7.30 9.86
N SER A 155 -28.85 -6.40 9.91
CA SER A 155 -28.98 -5.12 10.59
C SER A 155 -29.96 -4.20 9.85
N GLN A 156 -29.82 -4.08 8.53
CA GLN A 156 -30.74 -3.32 7.68
C GLN A 156 -32.18 -3.84 7.79
N GLN A 157 -32.39 -5.16 7.77
CA GLN A 157 -33.72 -5.77 7.95
C GLN A 157 -34.31 -5.52 9.34
N SER A 158 -33.45 -5.37 10.34
CA SER A 158 -33.86 -5.13 11.72
C SER A 158 -34.20 -3.66 11.99
N LEU A 159 -33.69 -2.73 11.19
CA LEU A 159 -34.02 -1.31 11.25
C LEU A 159 -35.40 -1.06 10.63
N ARG A 160 -36.37 -0.69 11.46
CA ARG A 160 -37.77 -0.56 11.05
C ARG A 160 -38.50 0.53 11.84
N GLY A 161 -39.50 1.11 11.20
CA GLY A 161 -40.47 2.03 11.81
C GLY A 161 -41.89 1.71 11.33
N THR A 162 -42.73 2.72 11.17
CA THR A 162 -44.05 2.55 10.54
C THR A 162 -43.90 2.55 9.00
N LYS A 163 -45.02 2.36 8.29
CA LYS A 163 -45.09 2.47 6.82
C LYS A 163 -44.58 3.82 6.27
N ASP A 164 -44.60 4.87 7.11
CA ASP A 164 -44.22 6.23 6.75
C ASP A 164 -42.76 6.55 7.12
N THR A 165 -42.06 5.61 7.77
CA THR A 165 -40.65 5.74 8.13
C THR A 165 -39.77 5.41 6.92
N GLN A 166 -38.94 6.35 6.52
CA GLN A 166 -37.90 6.12 5.51
C GLN A 166 -36.59 5.73 6.19
N VAL A 167 -36.02 4.58 5.81
CA VAL A 167 -34.69 4.15 6.22
C VAL A 167 -33.68 4.56 5.15
N VAL A 168 -32.61 5.25 5.55
CA VAL A 168 -31.51 5.65 4.66
C VAL A 168 -30.22 5.02 5.15
N SER A 169 -29.67 4.09 4.38
CA SER A 169 -28.35 3.49 4.68
C SER A 169 -27.25 4.31 4.03
N ILE A 170 -26.18 4.58 4.78
CA ILE A 170 -24.98 5.26 4.30
C ILE A 170 -23.82 4.30 4.52
N PHE A 171 -23.05 4.02 3.48
CA PHE A 171 -21.84 3.20 3.54
C PHE A 171 -20.64 4.08 3.23
N ALA A 172 -19.58 4.01 4.03
CA ALA A 172 -18.31 4.64 3.70
C ALA A 172 -17.17 3.66 3.89
N SER A 173 -16.26 3.57 2.91
CA SER A 173 -15.07 2.73 3.06
C SER A 173 -13.91 3.16 2.19
N ASN A 174 -12.70 2.75 2.59
CA ASN A 174 -11.57 2.69 1.67
C ASN A 174 -11.59 1.34 0.89
N PRO A 175 -11.12 1.30 -0.36
CA PRO A 175 -11.28 0.14 -1.23
C PRO A 175 -10.12 -0.88 -1.14
N TRP A 176 -9.90 -1.46 0.04
CA TRP A 176 -8.72 -2.30 0.34
C TRP A 176 -8.56 -3.59 -0.50
N THR A 177 -9.63 -4.09 -1.13
CA THR A 177 -9.61 -5.27 -2.00
C THR A 177 -10.79 -5.24 -2.99
N SER A 178 -10.57 -5.67 -4.23
CA SER A 178 -11.64 -5.75 -5.24
C SER A 178 -12.65 -6.87 -4.96
N GLU A 179 -12.29 -7.87 -4.15
CA GLU A 179 -13.10 -9.09 -3.93
C GLU A 179 -14.14 -8.95 -2.81
N HIS A 180 -14.14 -7.83 -2.07
CA HIS A 180 -15.09 -7.64 -0.99
C HIS A 180 -16.48 -7.26 -1.53
N TRP A 181 -17.54 -7.90 -1.02
CA TRP A 181 -18.93 -7.72 -1.48
C TRP A 181 -19.36 -6.25 -1.69
N TYR A 182 -18.96 -5.37 -0.77
CA TYR A 182 -19.30 -3.94 -0.85
C TYR A 182 -18.60 -3.25 -2.02
N ILE A 183 -17.32 -3.58 -2.24
CA ILE A 183 -16.50 -2.96 -3.28
C ILE A 183 -16.91 -3.51 -4.65
N GLU A 184 -17.16 -4.81 -4.75
CA GLU A 184 -17.73 -5.44 -5.94
C GLU A 184 -19.08 -4.80 -6.32
N ASN A 185 -20.02 -4.70 -5.37
CA ASN A 185 -21.31 -4.06 -5.60
C ASN A 185 -21.15 -2.58 -6.02
N PHE A 186 -20.22 -1.85 -5.40
CA PHE A 186 -19.94 -0.47 -5.75
C PHE A 186 -19.43 -0.36 -7.20
N ASN A 187 -18.43 -1.17 -7.55
CA ASN A 187 -17.78 -1.13 -8.86
C ASN A 187 -18.69 -1.61 -10.00
N ASN A 188 -19.68 -2.47 -9.70
CA ASN A 188 -20.73 -2.85 -10.66
C ASN A 188 -21.65 -1.68 -11.06
N HIS A 189 -21.81 -0.66 -10.21
CA HIS A 189 -22.67 0.50 -10.46
C HIS A 189 -21.90 1.78 -10.79
N LEU A 190 -20.62 1.84 -10.42
CA LEU A 190 -19.69 2.90 -10.79
C LEU A 190 -18.32 2.28 -11.10
N ALA A 191 -18.13 1.87 -12.36
CA ALA A 191 -16.91 1.24 -12.82
C ALA A 191 -15.67 2.12 -12.56
N GLU A 192 -14.51 1.49 -12.37
CA GLU A 192 -13.25 2.20 -12.21
C GLU A 192 -12.72 2.67 -13.56
N ASN A 193 -12.48 3.98 -13.68
CA ASN A 193 -11.77 4.56 -14.80
C ASN A 193 -10.60 5.38 -14.27
N GLU A 194 -9.46 4.71 -14.11
CA GLU A 194 -8.25 5.32 -13.55
C GLU A 194 -7.79 6.53 -14.35
N PHE A 195 -7.90 6.49 -15.68
CA PHE A 195 -7.55 7.62 -16.54
C PHE A 195 -8.44 8.84 -16.25
N SER A 196 -9.76 8.64 -16.17
CA SER A 196 -10.73 9.69 -15.79
C SER A 196 -10.41 10.29 -14.42
N ILE A 197 -10.19 9.44 -13.42
CA ILE A 197 -9.90 9.85 -12.03
C ILE A 197 -8.59 10.64 -11.91
N GLN A 198 -7.61 10.32 -12.75
CA GLN A 198 -6.36 11.09 -12.83
C GLN A 198 -6.53 12.44 -13.54
N GLN A 199 -7.45 12.57 -14.50
CA GLN A 199 -7.58 13.77 -15.32
C GLN A 199 -8.40 14.92 -14.71
N LYS A 200 -9.43 14.69 -13.85
CA LYS A 200 -10.13 15.63 -12.89
C LYS A 200 -11.67 15.46 -12.82
N PRO A 201 -12.39 15.94 -11.75
CA PRO A 201 -11.90 16.42 -10.44
C PRO A 201 -12.69 15.87 -9.22
N TYR A 202 -12.02 15.73 -8.08
CA TYR A 202 -12.62 15.49 -6.75
C TYR A 202 -13.35 14.16 -6.54
N TYR A 203 -14.36 13.84 -7.35
CA TYR A 203 -15.21 12.68 -7.22
C TYR A 203 -15.85 12.27 -8.56
N GLU A 204 -16.31 11.03 -8.64
CA GLU A 204 -17.22 10.51 -9.67
C GLU A 204 -18.50 10.01 -8.98
N TYR A 205 -19.65 10.04 -9.65
CA TYR A 205 -20.88 9.52 -9.07
C TYR A 205 -21.82 8.88 -10.10
N SER A 206 -22.67 7.97 -9.62
CA SER A 206 -23.83 7.43 -10.34
C SER A 206 -25.04 7.35 -9.41
N VAL A 207 -26.24 7.41 -9.99
CA VAL A 207 -27.49 7.18 -9.27
C VAL A 207 -28.27 6.07 -9.97
N VAL A 208 -28.54 4.98 -9.26
CA VAL A 208 -29.29 3.82 -9.76
C VAL A 208 -30.31 3.41 -8.70
N ASP A 209 -31.58 3.29 -9.05
CA ASP A 209 -32.65 2.80 -8.15
C ASP A 209 -32.69 3.43 -6.75
N LYS A 210 -32.60 4.76 -6.68
CA LYS A 210 -32.52 5.54 -5.42
C LYS A 210 -31.29 5.22 -4.56
N LYS A 211 -30.23 4.69 -5.18
CA LYS A 211 -28.91 4.51 -4.58
C LYS A 211 -27.94 5.48 -5.21
N LEU A 212 -27.25 6.26 -4.37
CA LEU A 212 -26.15 7.12 -4.79
C LEU A 212 -24.85 6.34 -4.62
N PHE A 213 -24.03 6.25 -5.66
CA PHE A 213 -22.65 5.75 -5.57
C PHE A 213 -21.71 6.91 -5.87
N LEU A 214 -20.77 7.18 -4.97
CA LEU A 214 -19.85 8.30 -5.09
C LEU A 214 -18.44 7.86 -4.73
N ARG A 215 -17.51 7.96 -5.70
CA ARG A 215 -16.10 7.70 -5.51
C ARG A 215 -15.37 9.02 -5.30
N SER A 216 -14.67 9.23 -4.19
CA SER A 216 -13.91 10.46 -3.90
C SER A 216 -12.40 10.22 -3.74
N THR A 217 -11.61 11.23 -4.13
CA THR A 217 -10.15 11.24 -3.95
C THR A 217 -9.75 12.19 -2.81
N TYR A 218 -8.49 12.13 -2.37
CA TYR A 218 -7.97 13.10 -1.39
C TYR A 218 -8.16 14.56 -1.85
N ARG A 219 -8.19 14.80 -3.17
CA ARG A 219 -8.37 16.14 -3.75
C ARG A 219 -9.71 16.75 -3.35
N ALA A 220 -10.74 15.92 -3.10
CA ALA A 220 -12.07 16.40 -2.69
C ALA A 220 -12.05 17.13 -1.35
N ASN A 221 -11.06 16.82 -0.51
CA ASN A 221 -10.97 17.31 0.85
C ASN A 221 -10.07 18.55 0.94
N LYS A 222 -10.69 19.71 1.15
CA LYS A 222 -9.97 20.98 1.38
C LYS A 222 -9.21 21.03 2.71
N PHE A 223 -9.49 20.11 3.62
CA PHE A 223 -8.82 20.03 4.92
C PHE A 223 -7.58 19.11 4.90
N THR A 224 -7.29 18.45 3.77
CA THR A 224 -6.05 17.69 3.64
C THR A 224 -4.87 18.65 3.62
N SER A 225 -3.88 18.39 4.47
CA SER A 225 -2.71 19.25 4.57
C SER A 225 -1.85 19.18 3.31
N GLN A 226 -1.10 20.24 3.02
CA GLN A 226 -0.16 20.26 1.89
C GLN A 226 0.89 19.14 1.99
N GLN A 227 1.32 18.80 3.21
CA GLN A 227 2.25 17.69 3.47
C GLN A 227 1.64 16.33 3.11
N GLU A 228 0.37 16.08 3.45
CA GLU A 228 -0.33 14.85 3.04
C GLU A 228 -0.51 14.78 1.52
N ILE A 229 -0.83 15.91 0.87
CA ILE A 229 -0.95 15.98 -0.60
C ILE A 229 0.39 15.62 -1.25
N GLU A 230 1.49 16.19 -0.76
CA GLU A 230 2.84 15.89 -1.24
C GLU A 230 3.21 14.43 -1.01
N GLN A 231 2.81 13.83 0.12
CA GLN A 231 3.01 12.41 0.38
C GLN A 231 2.22 11.53 -0.60
N PHE A 232 0.96 11.87 -0.88
CA PHE A 232 0.15 11.15 -1.86
C PHE A 232 0.75 11.25 -3.26
N GLU A 233 1.13 12.44 -3.70
CA GLU A 233 1.76 12.60 -5.02
C GLU A 233 3.15 11.95 -5.08
N TRP A 234 3.88 11.86 -3.97
CA TRP A 234 5.12 11.09 -3.91
C TRP A 234 4.91 9.58 -4.10
N TRP A 235 3.82 9.00 -3.56
CA TRP A 235 3.50 7.58 -3.79
C TRP A 235 3.25 7.26 -5.26
N LYS A 236 2.83 8.22 -6.07
CA LYS A 236 2.68 8.02 -7.52
C LYS A 236 3.96 7.50 -8.18
N ASP A 237 5.11 7.93 -7.69
CA ASP A 237 6.41 7.62 -8.28
C ASP A 237 7.08 6.40 -7.62
N ILE A 238 6.82 6.16 -6.34
CA ILE A 238 7.56 5.15 -5.55
C ILE A 238 6.72 3.95 -5.07
N ASP A 239 5.39 4.07 -5.03
CA ASP A 239 4.47 3.01 -4.62
C ASP A 239 3.09 3.25 -5.28
N TYR A 240 3.03 2.94 -6.57
CA TYR A 240 1.87 3.25 -7.38
C TYR A 240 0.61 2.50 -6.93
N SER A 241 0.74 1.28 -6.41
CA SER A 241 -0.39 0.53 -5.84
C SER A 241 -0.99 1.28 -4.66
N LYS A 242 -0.14 1.80 -3.77
CA LYS A 242 -0.57 2.64 -2.65
C LYS A 242 -1.17 3.96 -3.11
N TYR A 243 -0.61 4.60 -4.14
CA TYR A 243 -1.22 5.78 -4.74
C TYR A 243 -2.63 5.50 -5.29
N ARG A 244 -2.80 4.44 -6.06
CA ARG A 244 -4.11 4.05 -6.62
C ARG A 244 -5.15 3.82 -5.52
N VAL A 245 -4.80 3.04 -4.51
CA VAL A 245 -5.76 2.61 -3.49
C VAL A 245 -5.96 3.66 -2.39
N ILE A 246 -4.86 4.11 -1.77
CA ILE A 246 -4.93 5.05 -0.65
C ILE A 246 -5.21 6.47 -1.13
N SER A 247 -4.66 6.92 -2.26
CA SER A 247 -4.82 8.32 -2.69
C SER A 247 -6.02 8.49 -3.63
N LEU A 248 -6.09 7.67 -4.69
CA LEU A 248 -7.15 7.79 -5.71
C LEU A 248 -8.45 7.05 -5.35
N GLY A 249 -8.44 6.16 -4.36
CA GLY A 249 -9.64 5.42 -3.98
C GLY A 249 -10.11 4.41 -5.02
N LEU A 250 -9.16 3.81 -5.75
CA LEU A 250 -9.36 2.67 -6.63
C LEU A 250 -9.22 1.36 -5.84
N SER A 251 -9.93 0.32 -6.24
CA SER A 251 -9.79 -1.00 -5.63
C SER A 251 -8.45 -1.66 -5.96
N GLY A 252 -7.93 -2.39 -4.98
CA GLY A 252 -6.68 -3.14 -5.11
C GLY A 252 -6.00 -3.33 -3.76
N SER A 253 -4.96 -4.16 -3.73
CA SER A 253 -4.14 -4.34 -2.53
C SER A 253 -3.15 -3.19 -2.35
N VAL A 254 -2.96 -2.79 -1.09
CA VAL A 254 -2.02 -1.75 -0.64
C VAL A 254 -0.64 -2.33 -0.31
N GLU A 255 -0.48 -3.65 -0.33
CA GLU A 255 0.83 -4.31 -0.18
C GLU A 255 1.67 -4.06 -1.44
N GLY A 256 2.24 -2.85 -1.52
CA GLY A 256 2.99 -2.32 -2.64
C GLY A 256 4.42 -2.81 -2.61
N ALA A 257 4.75 -3.76 -3.49
CA ALA A 257 6.13 -4.11 -3.71
C ALA A 257 6.89 -2.88 -4.26
N ILE A 258 8.00 -2.53 -3.62
CA ILE A 258 8.87 -1.37 -3.92
C ILE A 258 9.22 -1.28 -5.41
N TYR A 259 9.31 -2.42 -6.08
CA TYR A 259 9.75 -2.52 -7.47
C TYR A 259 8.62 -2.87 -8.44
N ALA A 260 7.35 -2.97 -8.00
CA ALA A 260 6.24 -3.49 -8.82
C ALA A 260 6.11 -2.81 -10.20
N ARG A 261 6.15 -1.48 -10.23
CA ARG A 261 6.04 -0.68 -11.46
C ARG A 261 7.26 -0.88 -12.37
N SER A 262 8.45 -0.85 -11.79
CA SER A 262 9.68 -1.00 -12.54
C SER A 262 9.83 -2.42 -13.09
N LEU A 263 9.34 -3.43 -12.37
CA LEU A 263 9.23 -4.82 -12.84
C LEU A 263 8.21 -4.98 -13.98
N SER A 264 7.13 -4.17 -14.01
CA SER A 264 6.11 -4.27 -15.08
C SER A 264 6.58 -3.68 -16.42
N VAL A 265 7.61 -2.82 -16.39
CA VAL A 265 8.21 -2.21 -17.59
C VAL A 265 9.66 -2.66 -17.81
N MET A 266 10.13 -3.66 -17.07
CA MET A 266 11.49 -4.16 -17.19
C MET A 266 11.71 -4.80 -18.56
N HIS A 267 12.91 -4.60 -19.10
CA HIS A 267 13.37 -5.22 -20.33
C HIS A 267 14.15 -6.51 -20.02
N GLU A 268 13.87 -7.57 -20.79
CA GLU A 268 14.70 -8.78 -20.78
C GLU A 268 16.08 -8.47 -21.39
N PRO A 269 17.12 -9.24 -21.02
CA PRO A 269 18.48 -9.08 -21.57
C PRO A 269 18.51 -9.38 -23.08
N TYR A 270 19.49 -8.83 -23.78
CA TYR A 270 19.58 -8.91 -25.25
C TYR A 270 19.88 -10.32 -25.81
N GLY A 271 20.20 -11.31 -24.97
CA GLY A 271 20.60 -12.66 -25.39
C GLY A 271 22.04 -12.98 -24.99
N GLU A 272 22.65 -14.04 -25.55
CA GLU A 272 24.02 -14.50 -25.26
C GLU A 272 25.03 -13.34 -25.06
N TYR A 273 25.98 -13.54 -24.13
CA TYR A 273 26.98 -12.55 -23.67
C TYR A 273 27.13 -11.35 -24.60
N ASP A 274 26.60 -10.19 -24.17
CA ASP A 274 26.59 -8.96 -24.96
C ASP A 274 27.99 -8.74 -25.61
N ASN A 275 28.05 -8.81 -26.93
CA ASN A 275 29.29 -8.58 -27.70
C ASN A 275 29.86 -7.16 -27.46
N TYR A 276 29.09 -6.28 -26.82
CA TYR A 276 29.47 -4.93 -26.39
C TYR A 276 29.79 -4.82 -24.88
N ALA A 277 29.91 -5.94 -24.16
CA ALA A 277 30.29 -5.95 -22.76
C ALA A 277 31.68 -5.34 -22.57
N MET A 278 31.76 -4.25 -21.80
CA MET A 278 33.02 -3.65 -21.38
C MET A 278 33.69 -4.44 -20.26
N GLN A 279 32.89 -5.01 -19.37
CA GLN A 279 33.38 -5.70 -18.18
C GLN A 279 32.33 -6.68 -17.65
N PHE A 280 32.79 -7.76 -17.02
CA PHE A 280 31.98 -8.69 -16.25
C PHE A 280 32.21 -8.51 -14.75
N PHE A 281 31.14 -8.68 -13.98
CA PHE A 281 31.14 -8.47 -12.53
C PHE A 281 30.28 -9.49 -11.80
N GLY A 282 30.45 -9.54 -10.48
CA GLY A 282 29.56 -10.20 -9.56
C GLY A 282 29.11 -9.30 -8.43
N GLY A 283 27.91 -9.53 -7.91
CA GLY A 283 27.43 -8.96 -6.66
C GLY A 283 27.22 -10.09 -5.65
N MET A 284 27.58 -9.88 -4.39
CA MET A 284 27.49 -10.92 -3.37
C MET A 284 26.97 -10.37 -2.04
N ASP A 285 25.92 -11.00 -1.51
CA ASP A 285 25.46 -10.83 -0.14
C ASP A 285 25.65 -12.14 0.62
N TRP A 286 26.31 -12.08 1.77
CA TRP A 286 26.73 -13.26 2.53
C TRP A 286 25.82 -13.51 3.73
N GLY A 287 25.43 -14.77 3.90
CA GLY A 287 24.72 -15.28 5.06
C GLY A 287 25.15 -16.71 5.34
N ASP A 288 25.82 -16.92 6.47
CA ASP A 288 26.29 -18.22 6.97
C ASP A 288 25.65 -18.62 8.29
N GLY A 289 24.69 -17.85 8.78
CA GLY A 289 23.91 -18.20 9.96
C GLY A 289 22.95 -19.37 9.70
N THR A 290 22.45 -19.98 10.76
CA THR A 290 21.42 -21.03 10.67
C THR A 290 20.00 -20.51 10.92
N SER A 291 19.85 -19.20 11.12
CA SER A 291 18.54 -18.55 11.32
C SER A 291 17.96 -18.05 10.00
N SER A 292 16.63 -17.96 9.90
CA SER A 292 15.94 -17.55 8.67
C SER A 292 16.34 -16.16 8.14
N SER A 293 16.84 -15.27 9.01
CA SER A 293 17.24 -13.90 8.66
C SER A 293 18.74 -13.73 8.34
N SER A 294 19.55 -14.80 8.43
CA SER A 294 21.00 -14.73 8.22
C SER A 294 21.59 -15.93 7.46
N SER A 295 20.74 -16.77 6.89
CA SER A 295 21.13 -18.05 6.29
C SER A 295 21.29 -18.04 4.77
N ASP A 296 20.82 -17.00 4.08
CA ASP A 296 20.87 -16.93 2.64
C ASP A 296 22.17 -16.25 2.18
N THR A 297 22.93 -16.92 1.32
CA THR A 297 23.96 -16.32 0.50
C THR A 297 23.45 -16.17 -0.92
N ALA A 298 23.59 -14.98 -1.47
CA ALA A 298 23.19 -14.67 -2.84
C ALA A 298 24.37 -14.13 -3.63
N CYS A 299 24.57 -14.68 -4.83
CA CYS A 299 25.53 -14.20 -5.80
C CYS A 299 24.81 -13.90 -7.12
N LEU A 300 25.14 -12.76 -7.72
CA LEU A 300 24.69 -12.38 -9.06
C LEU A 300 25.90 -12.27 -9.98
N PHE A 301 25.74 -12.64 -11.24
CA PHE A 301 26.75 -12.49 -12.28
C PHE A 301 26.17 -11.69 -13.44
N GLY A 302 26.95 -10.75 -13.98
CA GLY A 302 26.47 -9.89 -15.05
C GLY A 302 27.56 -9.16 -15.83
N SER A 303 27.12 -8.35 -16.78
CA SER A 303 27.96 -7.52 -17.66
C SER A 303 27.52 -6.06 -17.65
N ILE A 304 28.46 -5.15 -17.93
CA ILE A 304 28.18 -3.73 -18.18
C ILE A 304 28.55 -3.38 -19.60
N SER A 305 27.63 -2.74 -20.31
CA SER A 305 27.81 -2.20 -21.65
C SER A 305 27.56 -0.69 -21.62
N LYS A 306 28.32 0.05 -22.43
CA LYS A 306 28.19 1.51 -22.53
C LYS A 306 26.83 1.93 -23.07
N GLU A 307 26.27 1.11 -23.96
CA GLU A 307 25.00 1.38 -24.63
C GLU A 307 23.82 0.80 -23.83
N ASN A 308 23.99 -0.42 -23.32
CA ASN A 308 22.91 -1.23 -22.78
C ASN A 308 22.76 -1.17 -21.25
N GLY A 309 23.74 -0.63 -20.52
CA GLY A 309 23.73 -0.57 -19.06
C GLY A 309 24.17 -1.89 -18.44
N ILE A 310 23.51 -2.31 -17.36
CA ILE A 310 23.78 -3.53 -16.59
C ILE A 310 22.85 -4.65 -17.07
N GLU A 311 23.43 -5.80 -17.36
CA GLU A 311 22.68 -7.05 -17.54
C GLU A 311 23.08 -8.06 -16.46
N ILE A 312 22.10 -8.59 -15.72
CA ILE A 312 22.31 -9.73 -14.83
C ILE A 312 21.96 -11.00 -15.60
N LEU A 313 22.95 -11.86 -15.73
CA LEU A 313 22.94 -13.03 -16.62
C LEU A 313 22.66 -14.33 -15.88
N ASP A 314 23.05 -14.43 -14.60
CA ASP A 314 22.79 -15.61 -13.79
C ASP A 314 22.81 -15.28 -12.30
N GLU A 315 22.19 -16.15 -11.49
CA GLU A 315 22.19 -16.08 -10.03
C GLU A 315 22.55 -17.42 -9.38
N MET A 316 23.17 -17.34 -8.19
CA MET A 316 23.31 -18.46 -7.27
C MET A 316 22.78 -18.07 -5.92
N VAL A 317 21.90 -18.90 -5.35
CA VAL A 317 21.35 -18.69 -4.01
C VAL A 317 21.55 -19.97 -3.21
N TYR A 318 22.10 -19.82 -2.01
CA TYR A 318 22.32 -20.90 -1.07
C TYR A 318 21.70 -20.60 0.27
N ASN A 319 20.90 -21.51 0.82
CA ASN A 319 20.26 -21.37 2.12
C ASN A 319 20.87 -22.33 3.15
N ASN A 320 21.65 -21.78 4.08
CA ASN A 320 22.38 -22.52 5.10
C ASN A 320 21.50 -23.08 6.22
N ASN A 321 20.25 -22.60 6.36
CA ASN A 321 19.27 -23.14 7.30
C ASN A 321 18.65 -24.44 6.76
N VAL A 322 18.49 -24.57 5.44
CA VAL A 322 17.97 -25.79 4.80
C VAL A 322 19.06 -26.86 4.69
N ASN A 323 20.23 -26.48 4.20
CA ASN A 323 21.38 -27.37 4.04
C ASN A 323 22.59 -26.75 4.74
N PRO A 324 22.91 -27.13 5.98
CA PRO A 324 24.03 -26.52 6.69
C PRO A 324 25.39 -26.92 6.09
N LEU A 325 26.19 -25.92 5.76
CA LEU A 325 27.60 -26.01 5.41
C LEU A 325 28.43 -25.18 6.38
N THR A 326 29.70 -25.53 6.54
CA THR A 326 30.66 -24.64 7.15
C THR A 326 30.91 -23.43 6.25
N SER A 327 31.34 -22.31 6.82
CA SER A 327 31.69 -21.12 6.05
C SER A 327 32.73 -21.42 4.96
N GLU A 328 33.69 -22.31 5.22
CA GLU A 328 34.68 -22.76 4.21
C GLU A 328 34.04 -23.53 3.04
N GLN A 329 33.12 -24.44 3.33
CA GLN A 329 32.41 -25.22 2.30
C GLN A 329 31.51 -24.32 1.44
N GLN A 330 30.87 -23.33 2.07
CA GLN A 330 30.02 -22.37 1.38
C GLN A 330 30.86 -21.36 0.56
N ILE A 331 32.05 -20.97 1.03
CA ILE A 331 33.03 -20.21 0.23
C ILE A 331 33.47 -21.04 -0.98
N GLU A 332 33.77 -22.33 -0.80
CA GLU A 332 34.13 -23.22 -1.91
C GLU A 332 33.01 -23.32 -2.96
N LEU A 333 31.74 -23.39 -2.55
CA LEU A 333 30.58 -23.34 -3.45
C LEU A 333 30.58 -22.06 -4.29
N VAL A 334 30.71 -20.88 -3.64
CA VAL A 334 30.75 -19.56 -4.30
C VAL A 334 31.92 -19.48 -5.29
N VAL A 335 33.11 -19.91 -4.87
CA VAL A 335 34.33 -19.92 -5.69
C VAL A 335 34.12 -20.76 -6.95
N ARG A 336 33.61 -22.00 -6.79
CA ARG A 336 33.38 -22.92 -7.92
C ARG A 336 32.37 -22.34 -8.90
N TRP A 337 31.31 -21.70 -8.40
CA TRP A 337 30.31 -21.07 -9.26
C TRP A 337 30.91 -19.91 -10.07
N PHE A 338 31.64 -18.98 -9.45
CA PHE A 338 32.29 -17.89 -10.18
C PHE A 338 33.40 -18.36 -11.12
N ILE A 339 34.14 -19.42 -10.77
CA ILE A 339 35.11 -20.05 -11.69
C ILE A 339 34.40 -20.58 -12.94
N LYS A 340 33.26 -21.26 -12.79
CA LYS A 340 32.47 -21.71 -13.93
C LYS A 340 32.05 -20.52 -14.81
N LYS A 341 31.55 -19.44 -14.19
CA LYS A 341 31.21 -18.20 -14.92
C LYS A 341 32.38 -17.58 -15.63
N GLN A 342 33.54 -17.56 -14.98
CA GLN A 342 34.77 -17.08 -15.59
C GLN A 342 35.19 -17.91 -16.80
N GLN A 343 35.03 -19.23 -16.75
CA GLN A 343 35.32 -20.11 -17.90
C GLN A 343 34.35 -19.87 -19.06
N GLU A 344 33.09 -19.54 -18.77
CA GLU A 344 32.10 -19.23 -19.82
C GLU A 344 32.46 -17.93 -20.58
N VAL A 345 33.05 -16.93 -19.92
CA VAL A 345 33.39 -15.63 -20.54
C VAL A 345 34.88 -15.42 -20.84
N ASN A 346 35.75 -16.24 -20.28
CA ASN A 346 37.21 -16.22 -20.40
C ASN A 346 37.88 -14.84 -20.12
N VAL A 347 37.35 -14.08 -19.16
CA VAL A 347 37.87 -12.77 -18.76
C VAL A 347 37.86 -12.58 -17.23
N LYS A 348 38.47 -11.50 -16.75
CA LYS A 348 38.47 -11.13 -15.33
C LYS A 348 37.06 -10.79 -14.84
N ILE A 349 36.69 -11.27 -13.64
CA ILE A 349 35.44 -10.92 -12.96
C ILE A 349 35.76 -10.20 -11.65
N VAL A 350 35.13 -9.04 -11.44
CA VAL A 350 35.20 -8.29 -10.18
C VAL A 350 33.93 -8.53 -9.36
N ILE A 351 34.07 -9.01 -8.13
CA ILE A 351 32.98 -9.41 -7.25
C ILE A 351 32.85 -8.38 -6.12
N TYR A 352 31.71 -7.70 -6.05
CA TYR A 352 31.41 -6.69 -5.04
C TYR A 352 30.67 -7.30 -3.84
N ILE A 353 31.19 -7.07 -2.64
CA ILE A 353 30.67 -7.61 -1.37
C ILE A 353 30.60 -6.51 -0.30
N ASP A 354 29.74 -6.68 0.70
CA ASP A 354 29.73 -5.79 1.88
C ASP A 354 31.10 -5.80 2.57
N ASN A 355 31.58 -4.60 2.91
CA ASN A 355 32.83 -4.35 3.62
C ASN A 355 32.96 -5.15 4.91
N ALA A 356 31.84 -5.42 5.60
CA ALA A 356 31.82 -6.21 6.83
C ALA A 356 32.37 -7.64 6.63
N HIS A 357 32.18 -8.19 5.43
CA HIS A 357 32.58 -9.57 5.10
C HIS A 357 33.86 -9.63 4.26
N LEU A 358 34.28 -8.51 3.64
CA LEU A 358 35.41 -8.47 2.72
C LEU A 358 36.71 -9.04 3.29
N ARG A 359 37.07 -8.70 4.54
CA ARG A 359 38.34 -9.16 5.14
C ARG A 359 38.36 -10.67 5.34
N TYR A 360 37.30 -11.20 5.95
CA TYR A 360 37.14 -12.64 6.19
C TYR A 360 37.13 -13.43 4.87
N PHE A 361 36.41 -12.89 3.87
CA PHE A 361 36.40 -13.44 2.53
C PHE A 361 37.78 -13.40 1.91
N TYR A 362 38.46 -12.26 1.88
CA TYR A 362 39.74 -12.13 1.19
C TYR A 362 40.80 -13.12 1.71
N GLU A 363 40.88 -13.32 3.02
CA GLU A 363 41.85 -14.24 3.64
C GLU A 363 41.51 -15.71 3.31
N THR A 364 40.25 -16.12 3.47
CA THR A 364 39.80 -17.52 3.27
C THR A 364 39.58 -17.88 1.79
N PHE A 365 39.07 -16.92 1.01
CA PHE A 365 38.81 -17.02 -0.43
C PHE A 365 40.12 -17.15 -1.20
N ASN A 366 41.16 -16.36 -0.90
CA ASN A 366 42.41 -16.45 -1.68
C ASN A 366 43.08 -17.82 -1.54
N ALA A 367 43.03 -18.43 -0.36
CA ALA A 367 43.54 -19.78 -0.15
C ALA A 367 42.69 -20.82 -0.92
N THR A 368 41.36 -20.73 -0.79
CA THR A 368 40.41 -21.64 -1.45
C THR A 368 40.43 -21.50 -2.99
N PHE A 369 40.44 -20.28 -3.50
CA PHE A 369 40.55 -19.96 -4.92
C PHE A 369 41.84 -20.48 -5.52
N LYS A 370 43.00 -20.23 -4.90
CA LYS A 370 44.28 -20.77 -5.40
C LYS A 370 44.27 -22.29 -5.44
N ARG A 371 43.71 -22.95 -4.42
CA ARG A 371 43.54 -24.41 -4.38
C ARG A 371 42.67 -24.92 -5.52
N ILE A 372 41.51 -24.30 -5.74
CA ILE A 372 40.53 -24.75 -6.74
C ILE A 372 40.98 -24.38 -8.16
N ALA A 373 41.45 -23.17 -8.40
CA ALA A 373 41.96 -22.73 -9.70
C ALA A 373 43.14 -23.60 -10.18
N PHE A 374 44.00 -24.05 -9.26
CA PHE A 374 45.05 -25.04 -9.56
C PHE A 374 44.47 -26.38 -10.04
N GLN A 375 43.40 -26.88 -9.40
CA GLN A 375 42.73 -28.12 -9.84
C GLN A 375 42.12 -28.02 -11.24
N TYR A 376 41.71 -26.84 -11.66
CA TYR A 376 41.12 -26.59 -12.98
C TYR A 376 42.13 -26.09 -14.04
N ASN A 377 43.44 -26.11 -13.76
CA ASN A 377 44.50 -25.60 -14.66
C ASN A 377 44.28 -24.15 -15.13
N MET A 378 43.67 -23.31 -14.30
CA MET A 378 43.35 -21.91 -14.62
C MET A 378 44.52 -20.98 -14.31
N TYR A 379 45.66 -21.20 -14.97
CA TYR A 379 46.83 -20.33 -14.82
C TYR A 379 46.54 -18.94 -15.41
N GLY A 380 46.41 -17.93 -14.55
CA GLY A 380 46.13 -16.53 -14.95
C GLY A 380 44.67 -16.08 -14.80
N SER A 381 43.77 -16.91 -14.25
CA SER A 381 42.41 -16.48 -13.91
C SER A 381 42.41 -15.52 -12.73
N GLU A 382 41.82 -14.33 -12.91
CA GLU A 382 41.67 -13.34 -11.83
C GLU A 382 40.19 -13.22 -11.44
N LEU A 383 39.81 -13.83 -10.32
CA LEU A 383 38.63 -13.40 -9.55
C LEU A 383 39.10 -12.38 -8.52
N VAL A 384 38.49 -11.20 -8.48
CA VAL A 384 38.89 -10.12 -7.57
C VAL A 384 37.72 -9.68 -6.74
N PHE A 385 37.86 -9.74 -5.41
CA PHE A 385 36.89 -9.16 -4.49
C PHE A 385 37.16 -7.69 -4.31
N ALA A 386 36.09 -6.89 -4.38
CA ALA A 386 36.13 -5.46 -4.18
C ALA A 386 35.09 -5.04 -3.13
N PRO A 387 35.40 -4.01 -2.32
CA PRO A 387 34.44 -3.41 -1.42
C PRO A 387 33.27 -2.77 -2.19
N ALA A 388 32.04 -3.00 -1.74
CA ALA A 388 30.89 -2.24 -2.18
C ALA A 388 30.80 -0.88 -1.45
N ILE A 389 30.39 0.16 -2.17
CA ILE A 389 30.10 1.47 -1.56
C ILE A 389 28.69 1.41 -0.95
N LYS A 390 28.57 1.56 0.37
CA LYS A 390 27.27 1.45 1.05
C LYS A 390 26.58 2.81 1.12
N HIS A 391 25.66 3.05 0.19
CA HIS A 391 24.73 4.20 0.23
C HIS A 391 23.56 3.93 1.18
N ALA A 392 22.81 4.99 1.54
CA ALA A 392 21.58 4.82 2.32
C ALA A 392 20.62 3.86 1.58
N ILE A 393 19.86 3.07 2.34
CA ILE A 393 18.94 2.05 1.77
C ILE A 393 18.02 2.67 0.72
N TRP A 394 17.54 3.89 0.98
CA TRP A 394 16.59 4.55 0.10
C TRP A 394 17.20 5.06 -1.20
N ASP A 395 18.44 5.53 -1.17
CA ASP A 395 19.15 5.95 -2.39
C ASP A 395 19.37 4.76 -3.33
N ARG A 396 19.65 3.58 -2.75
CA ARG A 396 19.78 2.33 -3.48
C ARG A 396 18.45 1.89 -4.11
N VAL A 397 17.36 1.93 -3.35
CA VAL A 397 16.01 1.62 -3.84
C VAL A 397 15.61 2.51 -5.01
N VAL A 398 15.88 3.81 -4.93
CA VAL A 398 15.59 4.77 -6.01
C VAL A 398 16.41 4.45 -7.25
N LEU A 399 17.71 4.18 -7.09
CA LEU A 399 18.59 3.84 -8.20
C LEU A 399 18.17 2.56 -8.92
N VAL A 400 17.84 1.49 -8.18
CA VAL A 400 17.34 0.22 -8.74
C VAL A 400 16.06 0.45 -9.53
N ASN A 401 15.10 1.18 -8.98
CA ASN A 401 13.85 1.50 -9.69
C ASN A 401 14.10 2.28 -10.98
N TYR A 402 14.94 3.32 -10.94
CA TYR A 402 15.29 4.09 -12.13
C TYR A 402 15.94 3.23 -13.22
N MET A 403 16.90 2.38 -12.85
CA MET A 403 17.63 1.56 -13.80
C MET A 403 16.73 0.50 -14.44
N LEU A 404 15.85 -0.14 -13.67
CA LEU A 404 14.84 -1.06 -14.18
C LEU A 404 13.88 -0.35 -15.15
N ALA A 405 13.34 0.79 -14.74
CA ALA A 405 12.34 1.53 -15.53
C ALA A 405 12.91 2.15 -16.82
N SER A 406 14.19 2.51 -16.82
CA SER A 406 14.89 3.07 -18.00
C SER A 406 15.46 2.00 -18.93
N GLY A 407 15.33 0.70 -18.58
CA GLY A 407 15.95 -0.39 -19.33
C GLY A 407 17.48 -0.41 -19.26
N LYS A 408 18.07 0.30 -18.29
CA LYS A 408 19.51 0.31 -18.01
C LYS A 408 19.93 -0.77 -17.01
N LEU A 409 18.98 -1.44 -16.37
CA LEU A 409 19.17 -2.71 -15.68
C LEU A 409 18.22 -3.73 -16.28
N ARG A 410 18.77 -4.88 -16.70
CA ARG A 410 18.04 -5.97 -17.34
C ARG A 410 18.42 -7.29 -16.72
N PHE A 411 17.47 -8.19 -16.60
CA PHE A 411 17.72 -9.57 -16.22
C PHE A 411 16.56 -10.46 -16.65
N SER A 412 16.82 -11.75 -16.85
CA SER A 412 15.76 -12.68 -17.21
C SER A 412 15.13 -13.30 -15.97
N LYS A 413 13.80 -13.40 -15.96
CA LYS A 413 13.08 -14.08 -14.86
C LYS A 413 13.41 -15.56 -14.75
N ASN A 414 13.83 -16.18 -15.85
CA ASN A 414 14.20 -17.59 -15.88
C ASN A 414 15.62 -17.82 -15.39
N ALA A 415 16.54 -16.88 -15.69
CA ALA A 415 17.93 -16.96 -15.24
C ALA A 415 18.11 -16.43 -13.81
N CYS A 416 17.27 -15.48 -13.38
CA CYS A 416 17.31 -14.89 -12.04
C CYS A 416 15.93 -14.94 -11.32
N PRO A 417 15.35 -16.15 -11.12
CA PRO A 417 14.01 -16.31 -10.54
C PRO A 417 13.89 -15.83 -9.10
N LYS A 418 14.94 -15.98 -8.28
CA LYS A 418 14.96 -15.54 -6.88
C LYS A 418 15.11 -14.02 -6.80
N LEU A 419 15.98 -13.39 -7.59
CA LEU A 419 16.04 -11.93 -7.69
C LEU A 419 14.69 -11.34 -8.09
N TYR A 420 14.03 -11.91 -9.09
CA TYR A 420 12.68 -11.48 -9.49
C TYR A 420 11.68 -11.59 -8.34
N LYS A 421 11.67 -12.75 -7.66
CA LYS A 421 10.76 -13.02 -6.54
C LYS A 421 11.02 -12.06 -5.36
N ASP A 422 12.27 -11.82 -5.04
CA ASP A 422 12.69 -10.94 -3.95
C ASP A 422 12.30 -9.48 -4.26
N LEU A 423 12.58 -8.97 -5.47
CA LEU A 423 12.12 -7.64 -5.90
C LEU A 423 10.60 -7.52 -5.89
N LYS A 424 9.88 -8.57 -6.29
CA LYS A 424 8.40 -8.61 -6.26
C LYS A 424 7.84 -8.63 -4.84
N ASN A 425 8.60 -9.10 -3.85
CA ASN A 425 8.16 -9.26 -2.47
C ASN A 425 8.89 -8.33 -1.50
N CYS A 426 9.53 -7.26 -2.01
CA CYS A 426 10.21 -6.27 -1.18
C CYS A 426 9.25 -5.11 -0.91
N TYR A 427 9.00 -4.81 0.36
CA TYR A 427 7.98 -3.83 0.77
C TYR A 427 8.58 -2.69 1.58
N VAL A 428 7.92 -1.53 1.61
CA VAL A 428 8.31 -0.44 2.52
C VAL A 428 7.91 -0.82 3.95
N VAL A 429 8.85 -0.74 4.91
CA VAL A 429 8.51 -0.91 6.32
C VAL A 429 7.99 0.42 6.84
N LEU A 430 6.73 0.42 7.29
CA LEU A 430 6.14 1.60 7.91
C LEU A 430 6.75 1.80 9.31
N PRO A 431 7.17 3.03 9.66
CA PRO A 431 7.60 3.33 11.02
C PRO A 431 6.45 3.06 12.00
N LYS A 432 6.78 2.53 13.19
CA LYS A 432 5.77 2.19 14.20
C LYS A 432 5.23 3.45 14.89
N THR A 433 5.95 4.56 14.81
CA THR A 433 5.56 5.85 15.40
C THR A 433 5.91 7.05 14.51
N ILE A 434 5.16 8.15 14.66
CA ILE A 434 5.34 9.42 13.93
C ILE A 434 6.74 10.05 14.21
N LYS A 435 7.40 9.71 15.31
CA LYS A 435 8.75 10.21 15.63
C LYS A 435 9.88 9.48 14.89
N GLU A 436 9.60 8.32 14.29
CA GLU A 436 10.56 7.50 13.52
C GLU A 436 10.57 7.85 12.02
N ASP A 437 9.80 8.87 11.59
CA ASP A 437 9.61 9.31 10.20
C ASP A 437 10.89 9.67 9.41
N THR A 438 12.05 9.66 10.07
CA THR A 438 13.35 9.95 9.43
C THR A 438 14.09 8.71 8.91
N LYS A 439 13.70 7.49 9.30
CA LYS A 439 14.33 6.25 8.80
C LYS A 439 13.40 5.50 7.85
N LYS A 440 13.60 5.73 6.55
CA LYS A 440 12.95 4.96 5.48
C LYS A 440 13.64 3.61 5.34
N GLU A 441 12.97 2.54 5.74
CA GLU A 441 13.48 1.16 5.67
C GLU A 441 12.62 0.31 4.71
N ARG A 442 13.23 -0.74 4.16
CA ARG A 442 12.53 -1.79 3.39
C ARG A 442 12.45 -3.05 4.24
N SER A 443 11.56 -3.97 3.87
CA SER A 443 11.44 -5.28 4.52
C SER A 443 12.79 -5.98 4.52
N HIS A 444 13.20 -6.54 5.65
CA HIS A 444 14.45 -7.31 5.75
C HIS A 444 14.30 -8.76 5.28
N GLU A 445 13.06 -9.23 5.12
CA GLU A 445 12.79 -10.53 4.54
C GLU A 445 12.99 -10.46 3.02
N HIS A 446 13.59 -11.51 2.45
CA HIS A 446 13.78 -11.66 1.01
C HIS A 446 14.65 -10.58 0.35
N THR A 447 15.71 -10.11 1.02
CA THR A 447 16.57 -9.04 0.48
C THR A 447 17.95 -9.48 -0.01
N HIS A 448 18.36 -10.73 0.16
CA HIS A 448 19.75 -11.10 -0.09
C HIS A 448 20.18 -10.92 -1.56
N THR A 449 19.34 -11.32 -2.52
CA THR A 449 19.60 -11.06 -3.94
C THR A 449 19.54 -9.57 -4.28
N ILE A 450 18.67 -8.81 -3.61
CA ILE A 450 18.56 -7.35 -3.78
C ILE A 450 19.80 -6.65 -3.23
N ASN A 451 20.32 -7.07 -2.07
CA ASN A 451 21.56 -6.56 -1.49
C ASN A 451 22.74 -6.84 -2.42
N ALA A 452 22.84 -8.06 -2.96
CA ALA A 452 23.87 -8.43 -3.95
C ALA A 452 23.81 -7.53 -5.20
N LEU A 453 22.60 -7.26 -5.70
CA LEU A 453 22.37 -6.34 -6.82
C LEU A 453 22.81 -4.91 -6.47
N GLU A 454 22.44 -4.42 -5.28
CA GLU A 454 22.77 -3.07 -4.85
C GLU A 454 24.26 -2.84 -4.65
N TYR A 455 24.97 -3.80 -4.05
CA TYR A 455 26.42 -3.70 -3.84
C TYR A 455 27.18 -3.51 -5.15
N LEU A 456 26.76 -4.27 -6.17
CA LEU A 456 27.22 -4.15 -7.54
C LEU A 456 26.87 -2.78 -8.12
N MET A 457 25.60 -2.36 -8.04
CA MET A 457 25.15 -1.09 -8.61
C MET A 457 25.84 0.13 -7.98
N CYS A 458 26.06 0.11 -6.67
CA CYS A 458 26.75 1.18 -5.96
C CYS A 458 28.21 1.35 -6.39
N ALA A 459 28.89 0.26 -6.77
CA ALA A 459 30.25 0.32 -7.28
C ALA A 459 30.35 1.07 -8.62
N PHE A 460 29.28 1.05 -9.40
CA PHE A 460 29.17 1.76 -10.67
C PHE A 460 28.34 3.05 -10.57
N HIS A 461 27.97 3.50 -9.36
CA HIS A 461 27.06 4.64 -9.23
C HIS A 461 27.61 5.92 -9.88
N LEU A 462 28.91 6.18 -9.83
CA LEU A 462 29.53 7.35 -10.49
C LEU A 462 29.40 7.30 -12.02
N TYR A 463 29.46 6.09 -12.60
CA TYR A 463 29.25 5.87 -14.02
C TYR A 463 27.80 6.19 -14.43
N PHE A 464 26.83 5.84 -13.58
CA PHE A 464 25.41 6.10 -13.85
C PHE A 464 24.96 7.51 -13.49
N TYR A 465 25.52 8.15 -12.45
CA TYR A 465 25.23 9.56 -12.11
C TYR A 465 25.76 10.55 -13.16
N ALA A 466 26.82 10.20 -13.88
CA ALA A 466 27.28 10.99 -15.03
C ALA A 466 26.28 10.97 -16.21
N GLN A 467 25.35 9.99 -16.25
CA GLN A 467 24.35 9.83 -17.30
C GLN A 467 22.91 10.08 -16.82
N ALA A 468 22.65 10.09 -15.52
CA ALA A 468 21.35 10.38 -14.94
C ALA A 468 21.11 11.91 -14.91
N PRO A 469 19.90 12.40 -15.23
CA PRO A 469 19.56 13.79 -15.00
C PRO A 469 19.72 14.10 -13.51
N ALA A 470 20.33 15.24 -13.19
CA ALA A 470 20.66 15.64 -11.82
C ALA A 470 19.45 15.42 -10.86
N ILE A 471 19.59 14.46 -9.95
CA ILE A 471 18.66 14.25 -8.84
C ILE A 471 18.88 15.43 -7.90
N ASN A 472 17.91 16.35 -7.82
CA ASN A 472 18.00 17.43 -6.85
C ASN A 472 17.81 16.88 -5.42
N GLU A 473 18.18 17.67 -4.42
CA GLU A 473 18.10 17.35 -2.98
C GLU A 473 16.71 16.92 -2.47
N LYS A 474 15.68 16.92 -3.32
CA LYS A 474 14.31 16.49 -3.00
C LYS A 474 13.91 15.13 -3.59
N GLY A 475 14.83 14.41 -4.24
CA GLY A 475 14.59 13.02 -4.70
C GLY A 475 13.53 12.87 -5.79
N ALA A 476 13.20 13.93 -6.53
CA ALA A 476 12.28 13.87 -7.65
C ALA A 476 13.03 13.53 -8.95
N ILE A 477 12.64 12.41 -9.60
CA ILE A 477 13.10 12.04 -10.94
C ILE A 477 12.31 12.90 -11.95
N ARG A 478 12.95 13.86 -12.61
CA ARG A 478 12.37 14.51 -13.80
C ARG A 478 12.50 13.55 -14.98
N TYR A 479 11.39 12.98 -15.42
CA TYR A 479 11.30 12.41 -16.77
C TYR A 479 11.34 13.58 -17.76
N GLY A 480 12.38 13.63 -18.59
CA GLY A 480 12.44 14.53 -19.74
C GLY A 480 11.31 14.21 -20.71
N THR A 481 10.70 15.25 -21.26
CA THR A 481 9.66 15.25 -22.30
C THR A 481 10.00 14.40 -23.51
#